data_AF-G3HNS8-F1
#
_entry.id   AF-G3HNS8-F1
#
_cell.length_a   1.000
_cell.length_b   1.000
_cell.length_c   1.000
_cell.angle_alpha   90.00
_cell.angle_beta   90.00
_cell.angle_gamma   90.00
#
_symmetry.space_group_name_H-M   'P 1'
#
loop_
_entity.id
_entity.type
_entity.pdbx_description
1 polymer ?
#
loop_
_entity_poly.entity_id
_entity_poly.type
_entity_poly.pdbx_seq_one_letter_code
_entity_poly.pdbx_strand_id
1 'polypeptide(L)'
;MHSWMCNHVTRDWTAGHVGTPVACNFVKLEDVADINYFSVNNKGEIFIKGNNVFQGYLKDPEKTQEALDKDGWLHTGDIGGWLPNGTLKIIDWKKNIFKLAQGEYIAPEKIENVYNRSRPVLQVFIHGESLVPEPFSIENGLLMPTLKVKRVELAKFFQTQIKSLYESIQE
;
A
#
# COMPACT_ATOMS: atom_id res chain seq x y z
N MET A 1 9.48 -3.52 23.61
CA MET A 1 9.49 -2.07 23.29
C MET A 1 10.93 -1.65 22.99
N HIS A 2 11.27 -1.44 21.73
CA HIS A 2 12.54 -0.84 21.34
C HIS A 2 12.24 0.56 20.80
N SER A 3 12.37 1.57 21.66
CA SER A 3 12.29 2.98 21.27
C SER A 3 13.70 3.42 20.87
N TRP A 4 13.91 3.72 19.59
CA TRP A 4 15.18 4.24 19.08
C TRP A 4 14.97 5.68 18.60
N MET A 5 15.63 6.62 19.26
CA MET A 5 15.91 7.94 18.67
C MET A 5 17.11 7.77 17.73
N CYS A 6 16.95 8.05 16.44
CA CYS A 6 18.08 8.18 15.52
C CYS A 6 18.09 9.59 14.92
N ASN A 7 19.09 10.38 15.31
CA ASN A 7 19.43 11.65 14.67
C ASN A 7 19.98 11.39 13.25
N HIS A 8 19.76 12.36 12.36
CA HIS A 8 20.09 12.43 10.93
C HIS A 8 21.12 11.41 10.40
N VAL A 9 20.72 10.65 9.37
CA VAL A 9 21.69 10.04 8.45
C VAL A 9 22.33 11.17 7.64
N THR A 10 23.40 11.75 8.17
CA THR A 10 24.16 12.78 7.45
C THR A 10 24.68 12.21 6.13
N ARG A 11 24.32 12.86 5.01
CA ARG A 11 24.74 12.55 3.62
C ARG A 11 24.02 11.38 2.92
N ASP A 12 22.79 11.06 3.29
CA ASP A 12 21.94 10.22 2.44
C ASP A 12 21.27 11.06 1.34
N TRP A 13 21.67 10.83 0.09
CA TRP A 13 21.08 11.47 -1.10
C TRP A 13 20.21 10.49 -1.89
N THR A 14 19.94 9.30 -1.34
CA THR A 14 19.16 8.29 -2.03
C THR A 14 17.67 8.64 -2.02
N ALA A 15 16.98 8.30 -3.10
CA ALA A 15 15.55 8.54 -3.24
C ALA A 15 14.73 7.31 -2.85
N GLY A 16 13.46 7.51 -2.50
CA GLY A 16 12.53 6.42 -2.19
C GLY A 16 12.36 6.10 -0.70
N HIS A 17 12.78 7.02 0.18
CA HIS A 17 12.49 7.01 1.62
C HIS A 17 12.11 8.43 2.09
N VAL A 18 11.45 8.54 3.24
CA VAL A 18 11.08 9.82 3.86
C VAL A 18 12.10 10.33 4.88
N GLY A 19 13.24 9.63 5.01
CA GLY A 19 14.33 10.02 5.89
C GLY A 19 14.15 9.54 7.33
N THR A 20 14.89 10.15 8.26
CA THR A 20 14.79 9.83 9.69
C THR A 20 13.65 10.61 10.35
N PRO A 21 12.98 10.05 11.37
CA PRO A 21 12.02 10.81 12.17
C PRO A 21 12.62 12.12 12.70
N VAL A 22 11.80 13.17 12.72
CA VAL A 22 12.17 14.44 13.35
C VAL A 22 12.36 14.19 14.86
N ALA A 23 13.34 14.85 15.48
CA ALA A 23 13.72 14.60 16.87
C ALA A 23 12.59 14.77 17.91
N CYS A 24 11.53 15.52 17.58
CA CYS A 24 10.36 15.70 18.44
C CYS A 24 9.30 14.58 18.30
N ASN A 25 9.52 13.61 17.40
CA ASN A 25 8.61 12.50 17.13
C ASN A 25 9.22 11.17 17.57
N PHE A 26 8.43 10.40 18.32
CA PHE A 26 8.59 8.96 18.48
C PHE A 26 7.82 8.27 17.37
N VAL A 27 8.43 7.24 16.76
CA VAL A 27 7.82 6.44 15.70
C VAL A 27 7.93 4.97 16.07
N LYS A 28 6.83 4.23 15.96
CA LYS A 28 6.80 2.76 16.07
C LYS A 28 6.11 2.17 14.85
N LEU A 29 6.37 0.90 14.57
CA LEU A 29 5.61 0.10 13.62
C LEU A 29 4.75 -0.89 14.39
N GLU A 30 3.49 -1.02 13.99
CA GLU A 30 2.55 -1.99 14.55
C GLU A 30 2.17 -3.04 13.51
N ASP A 31 1.91 -4.26 13.98
CA ASP A 31 1.58 -5.38 13.11
C ASP A 31 0.21 -5.16 12.47
N VAL A 32 0.13 -5.40 11.16
CA VAL A 32 -1.13 -5.46 10.43
C VAL A 32 -1.28 -6.89 9.91
N ALA A 33 -1.72 -7.77 10.82
CA ALA A 33 -1.87 -9.20 10.57
C ALA A 33 -2.78 -9.49 9.38
N ASP A 34 -3.83 -8.68 9.19
CA ASP A 34 -4.80 -8.82 8.10
C ASP A 34 -4.19 -8.73 6.71
N ILE A 35 -3.01 -8.09 6.56
CA ILE A 35 -2.31 -7.90 5.28
C ILE A 35 -0.85 -8.40 5.34
N ASN A 36 -0.53 -9.27 6.29
CA ASN A 36 0.78 -9.92 6.48
C ASN A 36 1.97 -8.94 6.63
N TYR A 37 1.75 -7.76 7.19
CA TYR A 37 2.84 -6.86 7.60
C TYR A 37 3.13 -7.02 9.09
N PHE A 38 4.36 -7.39 9.41
CA PHE A 38 4.78 -7.64 10.78
C PHE A 38 6.01 -6.80 11.13
N SER A 39 5.96 -6.11 12.25
CA SER A 39 7.00 -5.23 12.78
C SER A 39 8.32 -5.96 12.99
N VAL A 40 8.28 -7.27 13.25
CA VAL A 40 9.47 -8.15 13.30
C VAL A 40 10.26 -8.16 11.99
N ASN A 41 9.57 -7.96 10.85
CA ASN A 41 10.16 -7.84 9.52
C ASN A 41 10.48 -6.38 9.17
N ASN A 42 10.54 -5.49 10.16
CA ASN A 42 10.71 -4.04 10.01
C ASN A 42 9.66 -3.40 9.10
N LYS A 43 8.42 -3.94 9.08
CA LYS A 43 7.32 -3.37 8.30
C LYS A 43 6.03 -3.41 9.11
N GLY A 44 5.18 -2.40 8.97
CA GLY A 44 3.93 -2.34 9.71
C GLY A 44 3.25 -1.01 9.51
N GLU A 45 2.13 -0.81 10.17
CA GLU A 45 1.49 0.50 10.21
C GLU A 45 2.36 1.47 11.00
N ILE A 46 2.54 2.68 10.47
CA ILE A 46 3.32 3.73 11.10
C ILE A 46 2.47 4.40 12.18
N PHE A 47 3.02 4.46 13.38
CA PHE A 47 2.43 5.19 14.50
C PHE A 47 3.38 6.30 14.92
N ILE A 48 2.84 7.49 15.12
CA ILE A 48 3.64 8.69 15.45
C ILE A 48 3.13 9.30 16.76
N LYS A 49 4.06 9.69 17.64
CA LYS A 49 3.75 10.42 18.87
C LYS A 49 4.75 11.55 19.06
N GLY A 50 4.27 12.77 19.31
CA GLY A 50 5.14 13.94 19.49
C GLY A 50 4.33 15.19 19.77
N ASN A 51 5.00 16.25 20.23
CA ASN A 51 4.34 17.52 20.58
C ASN A 51 3.70 18.24 19.38
N ASN A 52 4.12 17.89 18.17
CA ASN A 52 3.59 18.40 16.90
C ASN A 52 2.41 17.59 16.36
N VAL A 53 2.00 16.50 17.01
CA VAL A 53 0.79 15.76 16.65
C VAL A 53 -0.43 16.55 17.14
N PHE A 54 -1.45 16.67 16.28
CA PHE A 54 -2.68 17.39 16.59
C PHE A 54 -3.45 16.74 17.75
N GLN A 55 -4.25 17.53 18.48
CA GLN A 55 -4.96 17.04 19.68
C GLN A 55 -6.27 16.28 19.37
N GLY A 56 -6.75 16.37 18.13
CA GLY A 56 -7.98 15.74 17.69
C GLY A 56 -8.71 16.55 16.63
N TYR A 57 -9.77 15.95 16.07
CA TYR A 57 -10.63 16.58 15.09
C TYR A 57 -11.64 17.51 15.77
N LEU A 58 -11.87 18.66 15.15
CA LEU A 58 -12.82 19.65 15.65
C LEU A 58 -14.25 19.09 15.60
N LYS A 59 -14.92 19.03 16.76
CA LYS A 59 -16.30 18.53 16.93
C LYS A 59 -16.53 17.08 16.51
N ASP A 60 -15.48 16.28 16.39
CA ASP A 60 -15.58 14.86 16.01
C ASP A 60 -14.78 14.00 16.99
N PRO A 61 -15.32 13.75 18.21
CA PRO A 61 -14.61 12.99 19.24
C PRO A 61 -14.45 11.51 18.86
N GLU A 62 -15.36 10.96 18.04
CA GLU A 62 -15.29 9.57 17.59
C GLU A 62 -14.09 9.35 16.67
N LYS A 63 -13.96 10.15 15.60
CA LYS A 63 -12.77 10.08 14.73
C LYS A 63 -11.48 10.43 15.45
N THR A 64 -11.56 11.27 16.49
CA THR A 64 -10.41 11.60 17.32
C THR A 64 -9.91 10.38 18.09
N GLN A 65 -10.82 9.60 18.68
CA GLN A 65 -10.47 8.37 19.40
C GLN A 65 -10.05 7.24 18.45
N GLU A 66 -10.54 7.23 17.22
CA GLU A 66 -10.06 6.29 16.18
C GLU A 66 -8.63 6.62 15.75
N ALA A 67 -8.31 7.91 15.57
CA ALA A 67 -7.00 8.33 15.10
C ALA A 67 -5.94 8.37 16.22
N LEU A 68 -6.32 8.72 17.45
CA LEU A 68 -5.41 8.87 18.58
C LEU A 68 -5.73 7.84 19.68
N ASP A 69 -4.73 7.01 19.98
CA ASP A 69 -4.80 6.06 21.09
C ASP A 69 -4.84 6.75 22.46
N LYS A 70 -5.26 5.98 23.47
CA LYS A 70 -5.18 6.37 24.89
C LYS A 70 -3.76 6.75 25.34
N ASP A 71 -2.75 6.15 24.69
CA ASP A 71 -1.33 6.42 24.94
C ASP A 71 -0.80 7.63 24.15
N GLY A 72 -1.64 8.31 23.35
CA GLY A 72 -1.29 9.47 22.55
C GLY A 72 -0.52 9.15 21.27
N TRP A 73 -0.67 7.94 20.73
CA TRP A 73 -0.13 7.57 19.42
C TRP A 73 -1.16 7.89 18.33
N LEU A 74 -0.70 8.53 17.26
CA LEU A 74 -1.45 8.73 16.04
C LEU A 74 -1.32 7.52 15.13
N HIS A 75 -2.45 6.93 14.77
CA HIS A 75 -2.59 5.95 13.69
C HIS A 75 -2.55 6.71 12.37
N THR A 76 -1.47 6.59 11.60
CA THR A 76 -1.39 7.30 10.31
C THR A 76 -2.18 6.59 9.22
N GLY A 77 -2.45 5.28 9.37
CA GLY A 77 -3.01 4.44 8.33
C GLY A 77 -2.00 4.08 7.24
N ASP A 78 -0.75 4.55 7.30
CA ASP A 78 0.27 4.26 6.30
C ASP A 78 1.09 3.04 6.71
N ILE A 79 1.35 2.17 5.74
CA ILE A 79 2.26 1.05 5.90
C ILE A 79 3.67 1.55 5.61
N GLY A 80 4.55 1.43 6.60
CA GLY A 80 5.94 1.81 6.52
C GLY A 80 6.88 0.63 6.70
N GLY A 81 8.15 0.87 6.39
CA GLY A 81 9.21 -0.04 6.80
C GLY A 81 10.53 0.68 7.09
N TRP A 82 11.26 0.18 8.08
CA TRP A 82 12.59 0.66 8.40
C TRP A 82 13.61 0.10 7.42
N LEU A 83 14.42 0.98 6.86
CA LEU A 83 15.56 0.61 6.05
C LEU A 83 16.80 0.40 6.94
N PRO A 84 17.80 -0.39 6.52
CA PRO A 84 19.00 -0.66 7.31
C PRO A 84 19.81 0.59 7.68
N ASN A 85 19.67 1.67 6.92
CA ASN A 85 20.27 2.98 7.21
C ASN A 85 19.53 3.77 8.31
N GLY A 86 18.45 3.24 8.88
CA GLY A 86 17.64 3.92 9.92
C GLY A 86 16.64 4.94 9.36
N THR A 87 16.44 4.98 8.04
CA THR A 87 15.40 5.81 7.41
C THR A 87 14.08 5.06 7.30
N LEU A 88 12.97 5.81 7.32
CA LEU A 88 11.64 5.27 7.13
C LEU A 88 11.26 5.33 5.65
N LYS A 89 10.65 4.27 5.14
CA LYS A 89 10.06 4.22 3.81
C LYS A 89 8.56 3.99 3.91
N ILE A 90 7.76 4.83 3.27
CA ILE A 90 6.33 4.59 3.08
C ILE A 90 6.18 3.57 1.95
N ILE A 91 5.41 2.52 2.20
CA ILE A 91 5.19 1.40 1.30
C ILE A 91 3.84 1.55 0.61
N ASP A 92 2.78 1.85 1.37
CA ASP A 92 1.41 1.98 0.88
C ASP A 92 0.48 2.58 1.94
N TRP A 93 -0.80 2.77 1.62
CA TRP A 93 -1.88 3.11 2.55
C TRP A 93 -2.73 1.88 2.89
N LYS A 94 -2.96 1.62 4.17
CA LYS A 94 -3.69 0.43 4.68
C LYS A 94 -5.07 0.24 4.04
N LYS A 95 -5.76 1.33 3.71
CA LYS A 95 -7.11 1.29 3.09
C LYS A 95 -7.07 1.04 1.58
N ASN A 96 -5.93 1.26 0.91
CA ASN A 96 -5.80 1.08 -0.54
C ASN A 96 -5.31 -0.33 -0.93
N ILE A 97 -4.83 -1.12 0.03
CA ILE A 97 -4.41 -2.50 -0.25
C ILE A 97 -5.66 -3.37 -0.40
N PHE A 98 -5.82 -3.98 -1.58
CA PHE A 98 -6.88 -4.94 -1.82
C PHE A 98 -6.36 -6.37 -1.87
N LYS A 99 -7.21 -7.28 -1.43
CA LYS A 99 -6.96 -8.72 -1.43
C LYS A 99 -7.60 -9.32 -2.67
N LEU A 100 -6.82 -10.04 -3.47
CA LEU A 100 -7.36 -10.86 -4.54
C LEU A 100 -8.02 -12.12 -3.97
N ALA A 101 -8.93 -12.77 -4.72
CA ALA A 101 -9.54 -14.04 -4.30
C ALA A 101 -8.52 -15.12 -3.91
N GLN A 102 -7.31 -15.08 -4.47
CA GLN A 102 -6.23 -16.02 -4.17
C GLN A 102 -5.56 -15.76 -2.81
N GLY A 103 -5.92 -14.67 -2.12
CA GLY A 103 -5.34 -14.29 -0.84
C GLY A 103 -4.08 -13.43 -0.93
N GLU A 104 -3.64 -13.09 -2.15
CA GLU A 104 -2.55 -12.16 -2.38
C GLU A 104 -2.99 -10.71 -2.13
N TYR A 105 -2.11 -9.93 -1.49
CA TYR A 105 -2.34 -8.52 -1.23
C TYR A 105 -1.62 -7.67 -2.26
N ILE A 106 -2.38 -6.79 -2.93
CA ILE A 106 -1.85 -5.93 -3.96
C ILE A 106 -1.94 -4.47 -3.54
N ALA A 107 -0.80 -3.80 -3.73
CA ALA A 107 -0.57 -2.38 -3.59
C ALA A 107 -0.80 -1.68 -4.95
N PRO A 108 -1.96 -1.04 -5.22
CA PRO A 108 -2.18 -0.37 -6.49
C PRO A 108 -1.15 0.73 -6.77
N GLU A 109 -0.79 1.53 -5.76
CA GLU A 109 0.18 2.64 -5.92
C GLU A 109 1.55 2.13 -6.42
N LYS A 110 1.98 0.96 -5.95
CA LYS A 110 3.22 0.33 -6.41
C LYS A 110 3.17 0.03 -7.90
N ILE A 111 2.04 -0.44 -8.41
CA ILE A 111 1.86 -0.78 -9.82
C ILE A 111 1.69 0.50 -10.66
N GLU A 112 0.94 1.49 -10.17
CA GLU A 112 0.81 2.81 -10.79
C GLU A 112 2.18 3.48 -10.97
N ASN A 113 3.02 3.45 -9.94
CA ASN A 113 4.39 3.95 -9.98
C ASN A 113 5.29 3.24 -11.00
N VAL A 114 5.01 1.98 -11.33
CA VAL A 114 5.71 1.26 -12.41
C VAL A 114 5.19 1.72 -13.78
N TYR A 115 3.87 1.82 -13.96
CA TYR A 115 3.28 2.25 -15.22
C TYR A 115 3.56 3.72 -15.56
N ASN A 116 3.62 4.60 -14.57
CA ASN A 116 3.97 6.02 -14.75
C ASN A 116 5.40 6.23 -15.28
N ARG A 117 6.27 5.22 -15.23
CA ARG A 117 7.60 5.27 -15.87
C ARG A 117 7.53 5.03 -17.38
N SER A 118 6.40 4.56 -17.88
CA SER A 118 6.16 4.29 -19.29
C SER A 118 5.84 5.59 -20.03
N ARG A 119 6.67 5.94 -21.02
CA ARG A 119 6.51 7.17 -21.82
C ARG A 119 5.09 7.42 -22.40
N PRO A 120 4.31 6.42 -22.87
CA PRO A 120 2.97 6.66 -23.37
C PRO A 120 1.90 6.91 -22.29
N VAL A 121 2.21 6.67 -21.02
CA VAL A 121 1.24 6.82 -19.91
C VAL A 121 1.44 8.18 -19.26
N LEU A 122 0.42 9.05 -19.33
CA LEU A 122 0.44 10.34 -18.63
C LEU A 122 -0.04 10.20 -17.18
N GLN A 123 -1.16 9.50 -16.99
CA GLN A 123 -1.76 9.18 -15.69
C GLN A 123 -2.36 7.77 -15.77
N VAL A 124 -2.36 7.07 -14.64
CA VAL A 124 -2.94 5.73 -14.49
C VAL A 124 -3.63 5.66 -13.14
N PHE A 125 -4.76 4.97 -13.10
CA PHE A 125 -5.48 4.60 -11.89
C PHE A 125 -5.74 3.10 -11.93
N ILE A 126 -5.41 2.41 -10.84
CA ILE A 126 -5.57 0.96 -10.75
C ILE A 126 -6.73 0.62 -9.84
N HIS A 127 -7.73 -0.01 -10.43
CA HIS A 127 -8.85 -0.61 -9.72
C HIS A 127 -8.66 -2.13 -9.64
N GLY A 128 -8.80 -2.68 -8.45
CA GLY A 128 -8.73 -4.12 -8.20
C GLY A 128 -10.11 -4.67 -7.88
N GLU A 129 -10.62 -5.56 -8.75
CA GLU A 129 -11.85 -6.30 -8.50
C GLU A 129 -11.57 -7.81 -8.59
N SER A 130 -12.04 -8.56 -7.61
CA SER A 130 -11.84 -10.00 -7.54
C SER A 130 -12.86 -10.75 -8.42
N LEU A 131 -12.68 -10.67 -9.74
CA LEU A 131 -13.61 -11.23 -10.73
C LEU A 131 -13.44 -12.73 -10.97
N VAL A 132 -12.23 -13.26 -10.78
CA VAL A 132 -11.91 -14.67 -11.05
C VAL A 132 -11.12 -15.24 -9.87
N PRO A 133 -11.63 -16.31 -9.21
CA PRO A 133 -10.91 -16.94 -8.11
C PRO A 133 -9.73 -17.80 -8.58
N GLU A 134 -9.80 -18.34 -9.79
CA GLU A 134 -8.77 -19.20 -10.37
C GLU A 134 -7.69 -18.39 -11.10
N PRO A 135 -6.39 -18.66 -10.87
CA PRO A 135 -5.30 -18.02 -11.61
C PRO A 135 -5.29 -18.48 -13.07
N PHE A 136 -4.67 -17.69 -13.95
CA PHE A 136 -4.46 -18.14 -15.33
C PHE A 136 -3.55 -19.36 -15.32
N SER A 137 -4.00 -20.44 -15.95
CA SER A 137 -3.28 -21.71 -15.96
C SER A 137 -3.29 -22.30 -17.37
N ILE A 138 -2.47 -23.34 -17.56
CA ILE A 138 -2.50 -24.12 -18.81
C ILE A 138 -3.80 -24.95 -18.85
N GLU A 139 -4.29 -25.38 -17.68
CA GLU A 139 -5.48 -26.23 -17.50
C GLU A 139 -6.78 -25.51 -17.85
N ASN A 140 -6.92 -24.24 -17.45
CA ASN A 140 -8.07 -23.41 -17.85
C ASN A 140 -7.91 -22.78 -19.24
N GLY A 141 -6.84 -23.14 -19.96
CA GLY A 141 -6.58 -22.72 -21.34
C GLY A 141 -6.00 -21.31 -21.48
N LEU A 142 -5.97 -20.50 -20.42
CA LEU A 142 -5.59 -19.07 -20.51
C LEU A 142 -4.09 -18.84 -20.68
N LEU A 143 -3.25 -19.83 -20.33
CA LEU A 143 -1.81 -19.83 -20.58
C LEU A 143 -1.39 -20.86 -21.62
N MET A 144 -0.34 -20.53 -22.36
CA MET A 144 0.43 -21.50 -23.14
C MET A 144 1.31 -22.36 -22.22
N PRO A 145 1.77 -23.55 -22.68
CA PRO A 145 2.76 -24.35 -21.94
C PRO A 145 4.04 -23.58 -21.58
N THR A 146 4.37 -22.52 -22.33
CA THR A 146 5.50 -21.62 -22.06
C THR A 146 5.18 -20.52 -21.03
N LEU A 147 4.06 -20.62 -20.29
CA LEU A 147 3.54 -19.61 -19.37
C LEU A 147 3.24 -18.25 -20.02
N LYS A 148 3.17 -18.20 -21.35
CA LYS A 148 2.78 -17.00 -22.08
C LYS A 148 1.26 -16.89 -22.08
N VAL A 149 0.79 -15.69 -21.81
CA VAL A 149 -0.64 -15.33 -21.78
C VAL A 149 -1.26 -15.48 -23.17
N LYS A 150 -2.36 -16.25 -23.30
CA LYS A 150 -3.13 -16.33 -24.54
C LYS A 150 -4.08 -15.14 -24.67
N ARG A 151 -3.54 -14.03 -25.17
CA ARG A 151 -4.24 -12.74 -25.25
C ARG A 151 -5.63 -12.80 -25.90
N VAL A 152 -5.81 -13.60 -26.97
CA VAL A 152 -7.10 -13.73 -27.67
C VAL A 152 -8.15 -14.45 -26.83
N GLU A 153 -7.77 -15.52 -26.14
CA GLU A 153 -8.70 -16.26 -25.27
C GLU A 153 -9.07 -15.43 -24.03
N LEU A 154 -8.09 -14.72 -23.47
CA LEU A 154 -8.32 -13.79 -22.36
C LEU A 154 -9.20 -12.61 -22.72
N ALA A 155 -9.01 -12.01 -23.90
CA ALA A 155 -9.85 -10.91 -24.36
C ALA A 155 -11.31 -11.36 -24.54
N LYS A 156 -11.54 -12.60 -25.00
CA LYS A 156 -12.88 -13.20 -25.07
C LYS A 156 -13.45 -13.47 -23.67
N PHE A 157 -12.63 -13.99 -22.77
CA PHE A 157 -13.02 -14.32 -21.41
C PHE A 157 -13.49 -13.09 -20.62
N PHE A 158 -12.77 -11.97 -20.72
CA PHE A 158 -13.09 -10.70 -20.05
C PHE A 158 -13.94 -9.74 -20.88
N GLN A 159 -14.43 -10.17 -22.05
CA GLN A 159 -15.09 -9.28 -23.01
C GLN A 159 -16.31 -8.57 -22.40
N THR A 160 -17.13 -9.31 -21.65
CA THR A 160 -18.35 -8.79 -21.03
C THR A 160 -18.04 -7.72 -19.98
N GLN A 161 -17.03 -7.97 -19.14
CA GLN A 161 -16.60 -7.06 -18.07
C GLN A 161 -15.97 -5.79 -18.64
N ILE A 162 -15.10 -5.93 -19.64
CA ILE A 162 -14.49 -4.79 -20.33
C ILE A 162 -15.59 -3.94 -20.99
N LYS A 163 -16.57 -4.58 -21.64
CA LYS A 163 -17.67 -3.86 -22.28
C LYS A 163 -18.53 -3.11 -21.26
N SER A 164 -18.90 -3.77 -20.15
CA SER A 164 -19.63 -3.14 -19.04
C SER A 164 -18.89 -1.94 -18.44
N LEU A 165 -17.56 -2.03 -18.31
CA LEU A 165 -16.73 -0.92 -17.82
C LEU A 165 -16.83 0.30 -18.74
N TYR A 166 -16.72 0.11 -20.05
CA TYR A 166 -16.84 1.21 -21.02
C TYR A 166 -18.25 1.81 -21.11
N GLU A 167 -19.29 0.99 -20.93
CA GLU A 167 -20.68 1.46 -20.89
C GLU A 167 -20.93 2.36 -19.66
N SER A 168 -20.33 2.05 -18.51
CA SER A 168 -20.46 2.85 -17.28
C SER A 168 -19.77 4.22 -17.28
N ILE A 169 -18.90 4.50 -18.27
CA ILE A 169 -18.17 5.76 -18.40
C ILE A 169 -18.96 6.79 -19.25
N GLN A 170 -20.02 6.36 -19.94
CA GLN A 170 -20.82 7.21 -20.83
C GLN A 170 -22.04 7.88 -20.16
N GLU A 171 -22.26 7.67 -18.87
CA GLU A 171 -23.23 8.41 -18.03
C GLU A 171 -22.54 9.50 -17.20
#